data_AF-N1PMP8-F1
#
_entry.id   AF-N1PMP8-F1
#
_cell.length_a   1.000
_cell.length_b   1.000
_cell.length_c   1.000
_cell.angle_alpha   90.00
_cell.angle_beta   90.00
_cell.angle_gamma   90.00
#
_symmetry.space_group_name_H-M   'P 1'
#
loop_
_entity.id
_entity.type
_entity.pdbx_description
1 polymer ?
#
loop_
_entity_poly.entity_id
_entity_poly.type
_entity_poly.pdbx_seq_one_letter_code
_entity_poly.pdbx_strand_id
1 'polypeptide(L)'
;MPKVPAKPRTKTTRDKPITNPTAKPKDPKDSHLYTDDNPSTTIHGTGFKDKAAAERTLDLIKKRSLIYQFQTVNTMFHRAKHHPAMKKAAEGASSTADMRAAMDIFQHWLDVTYPAEKDSLRASGFKPLLSKKTVERYLPQIERSEAVDEEAKTFAKLYVGLGGRKRLGNVLVDDSKPKEADWEKRRYTLLDELVGEGKEEGQDQWKLSELWEDDREVAAGHLRLIAWAWSPVPEKKLP
;
A
#
# COMPACT_ATOMS: atom_id res chain seq x y z
N MET A 1 35.89 -24.26 53.61
CA MET A 1 34.97 -23.20 54.10
C MET A 1 33.63 -23.32 53.38
N PRO A 2 32.50 -23.03 54.05
CA PRO A 2 31.18 -23.60 53.78
C PRO A 2 30.40 -22.91 52.64
N LYS A 3 29.56 -23.68 51.94
CA LYS A 3 28.55 -23.19 50.99
C LYS A 3 27.44 -22.46 51.74
N VAL A 4 27.21 -21.19 51.41
CA VAL A 4 26.06 -20.40 51.89
C VAL A 4 24.80 -20.89 51.16
N PRO A 5 23.71 -21.26 51.86
CA PRO A 5 22.48 -21.71 51.23
C PRO A 5 21.66 -20.53 50.67
N ALA A 6 21.21 -20.67 49.43
CA ALA A 6 20.32 -19.72 48.77
C ALA A 6 18.91 -19.76 49.39
N LYS A 7 18.36 -18.57 49.68
CA LYS A 7 16.98 -18.42 50.19
C LYS A 7 15.95 -18.81 49.12
N PRO A 8 14.87 -19.54 49.47
CA PRO A 8 13.83 -19.91 48.51
C PRO A 8 13.00 -18.67 48.11
N ARG A 9 12.83 -18.50 46.81
CA ARG A 9 12.04 -17.42 46.21
C ARG A 9 10.55 -17.76 46.37
N THR A 10 9.84 -16.95 47.14
CA THR A 10 8.40 -17.08 47.40
C THR A 10 7.62 -16.98 46.09
N LYS A 11 6.81 -18.01 45.76
CA LYS A 11 5.83 -17.95 44.67
C LYS A 11 4.70 -17.04 45.11
N THR A 12 4.61 -15.83 44.54
CA THR A 12 3.43 -14.98 44.69
C THR A 12 2.37 -15.47 43.71
N THR A 13 1.41 -16.24 44.23
CA THR A 13 0.16 -16.57 43.56
C THR A 13 -0.60 -15.27 43.28
N ARG A 14 -0.78 -14.91 42.00
CA ARG A 14 -1.72 -13.85 41.59
C ARG A 14 -3.07 -14.49 41.32
N ASP A 15 -3.86 -14.64 42.38
CA ASP A 15 -5.31 -14.76 42.27
C ASP A 15 -5.90 -13.37 41.99
N LYS A 16 -5.95 -12.97 40.72
CA LYS A 16 -6.93 -11.99 40.19
C LYS A 16 -7.15 -12.26 38.69
N PRO A 17 -8.39 -12.47 38.23
CA PRO A 17 -8.68 -12.51 36.80
C PRO A 17 -8.39 -11.14 36.19
N ILE A 18 -7.58 -11.10 35.13
CA ILE A 18 -7.42 -9.90 34.30
C ILE A 18 -8.71 -9.77 33.47
N THR A 19 -9.67 -9.03 34.01
CA THR A 19 -10.82 -8.56 33.23
C THR A 19 -10.30 -7.52 32.25
N ASN A 20 -10.20 -7.89 30.97
CA ASN A 20 -9.94 -6.93 29.89
C ASN A 20 -11.00 -5.82 29.98
N PRO A 21 -10.61 -4.53 30.06
CA PRO A 21 -11.58 -3.45 29.96
C PRO A 21 -12.25 -3.54 28.59
N THR A 22 -13.55 -3.79 28.67
CA THR A 22 -14.56 -3.74 27.61
C THR A 22 -14.08 -3.04 26.34
N ALA A 23 -13.75 -3.84 25.32
CA ALA A 23 -13.68 -3.34 23.96
C ALA A 23 -15.03 -2.71 23.64
N LYS A 24 -15.06 -1.39 23.45
CA LYS A 24 -16.25 -0.70 22.95
C LYS A 24 -16.74 -1.45 21.70
N PRO A 25 -18.04 -1.74 21.56
CA PRO A 25 -18.56 -2.29 20.31
C PRO A 25 -18.15 -1.31 19.21
N LYS A 26 -17.35 -1.78 18.25
CA LYS A 26 -17.04 -1.01 17.04
C LYS A 26 -18.36 -0.64 16.40
N ASP A 27 -18.55 0.62 16.09
CA ASP A 27 -19.72 1.06 15.33
C ASP A 27 -19.78 0.19 14.05
N PRO A 28 -20.93 -0.38 13.67
CA PRO A 28 -21.03 -1.18 12.45
C PRO A 28 -20.55 -0.41 11.21
N LYS A 29 -20.67 0.93 11.25
CA LYS A 29 -20.13 1.88 10.28
C LYS A 29 -18.60 1.90 10.22
N ASP A 30 -17.91 1.77 11.37
CA ASP A 30 -16.44 1.69 11.44
C ASP A 30 -15.88 0.35 10.91
N SER A 31 -16.73 -0.67 10.77
CA SER A 31 -16.38 -1.96 10.18
C SER A 31 -16.64 -2.04 8.69
N HIS A 32 -17.34 -1.05 8.14
CA HIS A 32 -17.71 -1.02 6.74
C HIS A 32 -16.56 -0.37 5.97
N LEU A 33 -15.47 -1.14 5.82
CA LEU A 33 -14.18 -0.73 5.25
C LEU A 33 -14.25 -0.16 3.81
N TYR A 34 -15.45 -0.11 3.22
CA TYR A 34 -15.77 0.39 1.88
C TYR A 34 -17.25 0.79 1.77
N THR A 35 -17.81 1.47 2.78
CA THR A 35 -19.04 2.24 2.51
C THR A 35 -18.61 3.43 1.69
N ASP A 36 -19.55 3.98 0.96
CA ASP A 36 -19.52 5.25 0.23
C ASP A 36 -19.15 6.49 1.10
N ASP A 37 -18.22 6.37 2.05
CA ASP A 37 -17.80 7.45 2.96
C ASP A 37 -17.05 8.56 2.21
N ASN A 38 -16.72 8.32 0.94
CA ASN A 38 -16.38 9.35 -0.03
C ASN A 38 -16.94 8.97 -1.42
N PRO A 39 -18.19 9.36 -1.75
CA PRO A 39 -18.86 8.89 -2.96
C PRO A 39 -18.19 9.39 -4.25
N SER A 40 -17.45 10.51 -4.20
CA SER A 40 -16.74 11.04 -5.36
C SER A 40 -15.54 10.18 -5.78
N THR A 41 -14.89 9.52 -4.83
CA THR A 41 -13.66 8.73 -5.08
C THR A 41 -13.90 7.23 -5.19
N THR A 42 -15.16 6.79 -5.08
CA THR A 42 -15.52 5.36 -5.08
C THR A 42 -15.76 4.86 -6.50
N ILE A 43 -15.16 3.72 -6.86
CA ILE A 43 -15.39 3.10 -8.17
C ILE A 43 -16.76 2.39 -8.15
N HIS A 44 -17.74 3.00 -8.80
CA HIS A 44 -19.06 2.40 -9.01
C HIS A 44 -19.01 1.26 -10.05
N GLY A 45 -19.87 0.25 -9.85
CA GLY A 45 -20.03 -0.87 -10.78
C GLY A 45 -19.12 -2.08 -10.52
N THR A 46 -18.39 -2.10 -9.40
CA THR A 46 -17.72 -3.31 -8.91
C THR A 46 -18.73 -4.31 -8.35
N GLY A 47 -18.46 -5.60 -8.47
CA GLY A 47 -19.39 -6.63 -8.02
C GLY A 47 -18.84 -8.06 -8.15
N PHE A 48 -19.55 -8.99 -7.52
CA PHE A 48 -19.17 -10.40 -7.40
C PHE A 48 -20.34 -11.36 -7.68
N LYS A 49 -21.42 -10.85 -8.29
CA LYS A 49 -22.66 -11.61 -8.49
C LYS A 49 -22.54 -12.74 -9.51
N ASP A 50 -21.76 -12.51 -10.56
CA ASP A 50 -21.62 -13.39 -11.72
C ASP A 50 -20.25 -13.17 -12.39
N LYS A 51 -19.92 -14.04 -13.33
CA LYS A 51 -18.67 -13.99 -14.12
C LYS A 51 -18.42 -12.61 -14.75
N ALA A 52 -19.45 -12.05 -15.40
CA ALA A 52 -19.35 -10.77 -16.10
C ALA A 52 -19.12 -9.59 -15.14
N ALA A 53 -19.67 -9.64 -13.92
CA ALA A 53 -19.41 -8.65 -12.88
C ALA A 53 -17.97 -8.73 -12.35
N ALA A 54 -17.41 -9.94 -12.23
CA ALA A 54 -16.02 -10.12 -11.84
C ALA A 54 -15.07 -9.56 -12.90
N GLU A 55 -15.27 -9.89 -14.18
CA GLU A 55 -14.49 -9.35 -15.30
C GLU A 55 -14.58 -7.82 -15.37
N ARG A 56 -15.78 -7.26 -15.23
CA ARG A 56 -16.00 -5.80 -15.15
C ARG A 56 -15.24 -5.19 -13.97
N THR A 57 -15.24 -5.85 -12.82
CA THR A 57 -14.52 -5.36 -11.64
C THR A 57 -13.02 -5.28 -11.91
N LEU A 58 -12.43 -6.31 -12.54
CA LEU A 58 -11.02 -6.30 -12.93
C LEU A 58 -10.72 -5.17 -13.93
N ASP A 59 -11.58 -4.96 -14.92
CA ASP A 59 -11.41 -3.89 -15.90
C ASP A 59 -11.45 -2.48 -15.27
N LEU A 60 -12.35 -2.28 -14.30
CA LEU A 60 -12.49 -1.00 -13.60
C LEU A 60 -11.29 -0.64 -12.74
N ILE A 61 -10.57 -1.62 -12.19
CA ILE A 61 -9.47 -1.39 -11.26
C ILE A 61 -8.08 -1.54 -11.89
N LYS A 62 -7.97 -1.99 -13.15
CA LYS A 62 -6.69 -2.32 -13.80
C LYS A 62 -5.66 -1.18 -13.84
N LYS A 63 -6.12 0.08 -13.79
CA LYS A 63 -5.25 1.27 -13.79
C LYS A 63 -4.79 1.70 -12.39
N ARG A 64 -5.36 1.10 -11.33
CA ARG A 64 -4.99 1.35 -9.93
C ARG A 64 -3.70 0.63 -9.58
N SER A 65 -3.09 0.97 -8.45
CA SER A 65 -1.93 0.24 -7.94
C SER A 65 -2.24 -1.23 -7.68
N LEU A 66 -1.25 -2.09 -7.84
CA LEU A 66 -1.40 -3.53 -7.64
C LEU A 66 -1.89 -3.88 -6.22
N ILE A 67 -1.51 -3.08 -5.22
CA ILE A 67 -1.99 -3.23 -3.84
C ILE A 67 -3.49 -2.89 -3.70
N TYR A 68 -3.97 -1.86 -4.40
CA TYR A 68 -5.40 -1.53 -4.44
C TYR A 68 -6.19 -2.63 -5.15
N GLN A 69 -5.68 -3.09 -6.30
CA GLN A 69 -6.29 -4.18 -7.05
C GLN A 69 -6.44 -5.44 -6.19
N PHE A 70 -5.37 -5.83 -5.51
CA PHE A 70 -5.39 -6.95 -4.58
C PHE A 70 -6.42 -6.80 -3.48
N GLN A 71 -6.48 -5.63 -2.82
CA GLN A 71 -7.46 -5.39 -1.76
C GLN A 71 -8.90 -5.49 -2.26
N THR A 72 -9.18 -4.92 -3.44
CA THR A 72 -10.51 -4.98 -4.06
C THR A 72 -10.89 -6.41 -4.44
N VAL A 73 -10.02 -7.13 -5.15
CA VAL A 73 -10.29 -8.51 -5.58
C VAL A 73 -10.45 -9.43 -4.37
N ASN A 74 -9.54 -9.35 -3.40
CA ASN A 74 -9.61 -10.15 -2.17
C ASN A 74 -10.91 -9.88 -1.41
N THR A 75 -11.33 -8.61 -1.33
CA THR A 75 -12.60 -8.23 -0.69
C THR A 75 -13.79 -8.82 -1.44
N MET A 76 -13.84 -8.70 -2.77
CA MET A 76 -14.94 -9.23 -3.57
C MET A 76 -15.04 -10.75 -3.51
N PHE A 77 -13.89 -11.44 -3.53
CA PHE A 77 -13.80 -12.89 -3.33
C PHE A 77 -14.41 -13.31 -1.98
N HIS A 78 -13.98 -12.68 -0.88
CA HIS A 78 -14.49 -13.03 0.45
C HIS A 78 -15.96 -12.65 0.65
N ARG A 79 -16.41 -11.55 0.04
CA ARG A 79 -17.83 -11.16 0.04
C ARG A 79 -18.70 -12.19 -0.67
N ALA A 80 -18.27 -12.68 -1.83
CA ALA A 80 -18.93 -13.78 -2.53
C ALA A 80 -18.94 -15.06 -1.68
N LYS A 81 -17.77 -15.47 -1.19
CA LYS A 81 -17.57 -16.68 -0.38
C LYS A 81 -18.47 -16.73 0.86
N HIS A 82 -18.68 -15.60 1.51
CA HIS A 82 -19.45 -15.50 2.75
C HIS A 82 -20.87 -14.96 2.56
N HIS A 83 -21.31 -14.76 1.31
CA HIS A 83 -22.62 -14.21 1.01
C HIS A 83 -23.74 -15.09 1.59
N PRO A 84 -24.81 -14.53 2.19
CA PRO A 84 -25.90 -15.31 2.77
C PRO A 84 -26.55 -16.30 1.79
N ALA A 85 -26.64 -15.94 0.51
CA ALA A 85 -27.18 -16.84 -0.52
C ALA A 85 -26.30 -18.09 -0.72
N MET A 86 -24.98 -18.01 -0.50
CA MET A 86 -24.10 -19.18 -0.55
C MET A 86 -24.30 -20.12 0.66
N LYS A 87 -24.76 -19.60 1.80
CA LYS A 87 -25.01 -20.41 3.01
C LYS A 87 -26.39 -21.06 3.04
N LYS A 88 -27.37 -20.47 2.36
CA LYS A 88 -28.79 -20.87 2.43
C LYS A 88 -29.29 -21.62 1.20
N ALA A 89 -28.53 -21.61 0.11
CA ALA A 89 -28.92 -22.29 -1.11
C ALA A 89 -28.66 -23.79 -1.02
N ALA A 90 -29.60 -24.57 -1.58
CA ALA A 90 -29.31 -25.93 -1.98
C ALA A 90 -28.17 -25.93 -3.02
N GLU A 91 -27.31 -26.94 -2.98
CA GLU A 91 -26.27 -27.12 -4.00
C GLU A 91 -26.91 -27.11 -5.40
N GLY A 92 -26.41 -26.24 -6.30
CA GLY A 92 -26.90 -26.14 -7.68
C GLY A 92 -27.85 -24.98 -8.00
N ALA A 93 -28.23 -24.11 -7.04
CA ALA A 93 -29.01 -22.91 -7.36
C ALA A 93 -28.24 -21.96 -8.31
N SER A 94 -28.88 -21.45 -9.36
CA SER A 94 -28.26 -20.59 -10.39
C SER A 94 -27.45 -19.43 -9.79
N SER A 95 -28.00 -18.73 -8.80
CA SER A 95 -27.30 -17.61 -8.14
C SER A 95 -26.01 -18.04 -7.42
N THR A 96 -25.92 -19.29 -6.96
CA THR A 96 -24.67 -19.83 -6.40
C THR A 96 -23.69 -20.31 -7.45
N ALA A 97 -24.17 -20.78 -8.61
CA ALA A 97 -23.30 -21.11 -9.74
C ALA A 97 -22.65 -19.83 -10.29
N ASP A 98 -23.42 -18.75 -10.43
CA ASP A 98 -22.93 -17.46 -10.91
C ASP A 98 -21.88 -16.84 -9.97
N MET A 99 -22.14 -16.85 -8.66
CA MET A 99 -21.17 -16.38 -7.67
C MET A 99 -19.91 -17.25 -7.61
N ARG A 100 -20.03 -18.58 -7.79
CA ARG A 100 -18.86 -19.46 -7.88
C ARG A 100 -18.02 -19.11 -9.12
N ALA A 101 -18.64 -18.89 -10.26
CA ALA A 101 -17.92 -18.46 -11.47
C ALA A 101 -17.21 -17.10 -11.28
N ALA A 102 -17.81 -16.17 -10.54
CA ALA A 102 -17.15 -14.92 -10.14
C ALA A 102 -15.94 -15.17 -9.22
N MET A 103 -16.09 -16.07 -8.23
CA MET A 103 -15.02 -16.46 -7.31
C MET A 103 -13.85 -17.10 -8.04
N ASP A 104 -14.09 -17.95 -9.04
CA ASP A 104 -13.04 -18.62 -9.81
C ASP A 104 -12.15 -17.61 -10.55
N ILE A 105 -12.75 -16.56 -11.13
CA ILE A 105 -12.00 -15.45 -11.75
C ILE A 105 -11.12 -14.74 -10.71
N PHE A 106 -11.70 -14.38 -9.57
CA PHE A 106 -10.95 -13.67 -8.53
C PHE A 106 -9.85 -14.52 -7.93
N GLN A 107 -10.09 -15.82 -7.71
CA GLN A 107 -9.10 -16.76 -7.20
C GLN A 107 -7.94 -16.90 -8.20
N HIS A 108 -8.24 -17.07 -9.49
CA HIS A 108 -7.21 -17.10 -10.53
C HIS A 108 -6.37 -15.82 -10.54
N TRP A 109 -7.02 -14.66 -10.44
CA TRP A 109 -6.31 -13.38 -10.38
C TRP A 109 -5.42 -13.28 -9.13
N LEU A 110 -5.90 -13.72 -7.95
CA LEU A 110 -5.16 -13.67 -6.69
C LEU A 110 -3.95 -14.62 -6.65
N ASP A 111 -4.08 -15.80 -7.26
CA ASP A 111 -3.07 -16.86 -7.20
C ASP A 111 -2.06 -16.81 -8.36
N VAL A 112 -2.47 -16.26 -9.51
CA VAL A 112 -1.67 -16.28 -10.73
C VAL A 112 -1.31 -14.87 -11.18
N THR A 113 -2.31 -14.03 -11.46
CA THR A 113 -2.07 -12.70 -12.02
C THR A 113 -1.34 -11.78 -11.05
N TYR A 114 -1.79 -11.71 -9.80
CA TYR A 114 -1.21 -10.83 -8.79
C TYR A 114 0.24 -11.17 -8.45
N PRO A 115 0.61 -12.45 -8.17
CA PRO A 115 2.00 -12.80 -7.94
C PRO A 115 2.89 -12.52 -9.15
N ALA A 116 2.45 -12.89 -10.36
CA ALA A 116 3.21 -12.62 -11.58
C ALA A 116 3.43 -11.13 -11.82
N GLU A 117 2.40 -10.29 -11.66
CA GLU A 117 2.53 -8.84 -11.78
C GLU A 117 3.42 -8.27 -10.68
N LYS A 118 3.30 -8.75 -9.45
CA LYS A 118 4.12 -8.31 -8.32
C LYS A 118 5.59 -8.64 -8.54
N ASP A 119 5.89 -9.83 -9.04
CA ASP A 119 7.26 -10.29 -9.32
C ASP A 119 7.85 -9.55 -10.53
N SER A 120 7.00 -9.07 -11.45
CA SER A 120 7.43 -8.22 -12.56
C SER A 120 7.77 -6.77 -12.15
N LEU A 121 7.39 -6.33 -10.93
CA LEU A 121 7.71 -4.98 -10.46
C LEU A 121 9.20 -4.86 -10.14
N ARG A 122 9.87 -3.93 -10.81
CA ARG A 122 11.27 -3.61 -10.54
C ARG A 122 11.46 -3.07 -9.12
N ALA A 123 12.54 -3.48 -8.47
CA ALA A 123 12.86 -3.15 -7.07
C ALA A 123 11.69 -3.29 -6.09
N SER A 124 10.85 -4.32 -6.27
CA SER A 124 9.67 -4.54 -5.42
C SER A 124 8.75 -3.30 -5.33
N GLY A 125 8.69 -2.51 -6.40
CA GLY A 125 7.96 -1.24 -6.45
C GLY A 125 8.69 -0.06 -5.81
N PHE A 126 10.03 -0.05 -5.85
CA PHE A 126 10.89 0.95 -5.21
C PHE A 126 10.60 1.10 -3.72
N LYS A 127 10.58 -0.04 -3.01
CA LYS A 127 10.36 -0.10 -1.55
C LYS A 127 11.67 -0.43 -0.83
N PRO A 128 11.86 0.02 0.42
CA PRO A 128 10.95 0.83 1.25
C PRO A 128 10.89 2.30 0.82
N LEU A 129 9.85 3.01 1.27
CA LEU A 129 9.74 4.47 1.12
C LEU A 129 10.61 5.15 2.17
N LEU A 130 11.17 6.30 1.82
CA LEU A 130 11.78 7.21 2.79
C LEU A 130 10.75 7.64 3.85
N SER A 131 11.18 7.82 5.09
CA SER A 131 10.26 8.30 6.12
C SER A 131 9.72 9.69 5.78
N LYS A 132 8.50 9.99 6.27
CA LYS A 132 7.88 11.32 6.08
C LYS A 132 8.76 12.44 6.62
N LYS A 133 9.44 12.21 7.76
CA LYS A 133 10.36 13.18 8.37
C LYS A 133 11.54 13.50 7.46
N THR A 134 12.05 12.49 6.74
CA THR A 134 13.13 12.70 5.79
C THR A 134 12.63 13.47 4.59
N VAL A 135 11.53 13.07 3.95
CA VAL A 135 10.98 13.84 2.83
C VAL A 135 10.65 15.28 3.24
N GLU A 136 10.12 15.48 4.44
CA GLU A 136 9.85 16.81 5.02
C GLU A 136 11.10 17.66 5.18
N ARG A 137 12.24 17.08 5.59
CA ARG A 137 13.52 17.79 5.65
C ARG A 137 13.96 18.34 4.29
N TYR A 138 13.69 17.58 3.22
CA TYR A 138 14.07 17.97 1.85
C TYR A 138 13.02 18.85 1.15
N LEU A 139 11.80 19.00 1.70
CA LEU A 139 10.74 19.82 1.08
C LEU A 139 11.21 21.22 0.64
N PRO A 140 11.92 22.00 1.46
CA PRO A 140 12.37 23.34 1.04
C PRO A 140 13.35 23.31 -0.14
N GLN A 141 14.15 22.26 -0.29
CA GLN A 141 15.05 22.09 -1.43
C GLN A 141 14.26 21.64 -2.67
N ILE A 142 13.35 20.68 -2.49
CA ILE A 142 12.45 20.17 -3.53
C ILE A 142 11.63 21.31 -4.16
N GLU A 143 11.07 22.20 -3.33
CA GLU A 143 10.23 23.31 -3.81
C GLU A 143 11.02 24.36 -4.61
N ARG A 144 12.24 24.68 -4.17
CA ARG A 144 13.10 25.69 -4.80
C ARG A 144 13.82 25.18 -6.05
N SER A 145 13.92 23.86 -6.23
CA SER A 145 14.64 23.27 -7.35
C SER A 145 13.83 23.36 -8.65
N GLU A 146 14.46 23.85 -9.71
CA GLU A 146 13.93 23.81 -11.07
C GLU A 146 14.07 22.43 -11.71
N ALA A 147 14.96 21.59 -11.19
CA ALA A 147 15.16 20.23 -11.69
C ALA A 147 14.07 19.24 -11.23
N VAL A 148 13.33 19.59 -10.18
CA VAL A 148 12.20 18.78 -9.70
C VAL A 148 10.92 19.26 -10.37
N ASP A 149 10.20 18.33 -10.98
CA ASP A 149 8.93 18.61 -11.65
C ASP A 149 7.81 18.94 -10.64
N GLU A 150 6.82 19.71 -11.10
CA GLU A 150 5.70 20.14 -10.25
C GLU A 150 4.86 18.98 -9.71
N GLU A 151 4.81 17.86 -10.44
CA GLU A 151 4.11 16.66 -9.99
C GLU A 151 4.84 15.98 -8.82
N ALA A 152 6.17 15.87 -8.89
CA ALA A 152 7.01 15.39 -7.78
C ALA A 152 6.92 16.31 -6.55
N LYS A 153 6.91 17.63 -6.74
CA LYS A 153 6.67 18.60 -5.66
C LYS A 153 5.30 18.39 -5.00
N THR A 154 4.27 18.15 -5.82
CA THR A 154 2.90 17.89 -5.36
C THR A 154 2.83 16.60 -4.56
N PHE A 155 3.45 15.53 -5.06
CA PHE A 155 3.54 14.25 -4.36
C PHE A 155 4.29 14.39 -3.02
N ALA A 156 5.45 15.06 -2.99
CA ALA A 156 6.24 15.22 -1.77
C ALA A 156 5.45 15.90 -0.65
N LYS A 157 4.74 16.99 -0.98
CA LYS A 157 3.84 17.71 -0.06
C LYS A 157 2.72 16.81 0.46
N LEU A 158 2.06 16.11 -0.45
CA LEU A 158 0.98 15.18 -0.11
C LEU A 158 1.46 14.06 0.78
N TYR A 159 2.61 13.46 0.46
CA TYR A 159 3.18 12.33 1.20
C TYR A 159 3.53 12.71 2.64
N VAL A 160 4.13 13.88 2.84
CA VAL A 160 4.43 14.43 4.18
C VAL A 160 3.15 14.71 4.95
N GLY A 161 2.16 15.35 4.32
CA GLY A 161 0.86 15.66 4.93
C GLY A 161 -0.08 14.46 5.11
N LEU A 162 0.27 13.28 4.59
CA LEU A 162 -0.58 12.10 4.63
C LEU A 162 -0.77 11.62 6.08
N GLY A 163 -2.00 11.37 6.51
CA GLY A 163 -2.25 10.79 7.84
C GLY A 163 -1.59 9.41 8.02
N GLY A 164 -1.10 9.07 9.21
CA GLY A 164 -0.35 7.83 9.46
C GLY A 164 -1.08 6.52 9.14
N ARG A 165 -2.42 6.54 9.07
CA ARG A 165 -3.24 5.38 8.68
C ARG A 165 -3.56 5.32 7.19
N LYS A 166 -3.37 6.42 6.45
CA LYS A 166 -3.65 6.48 5.01
C LYS A 166 -2.48 5.90 4.23
N ARG A 167 -2.79 5.13 3.20
CA ARG A 167 -1.83 4.50 2.29
C ARG A 167 -1.91 5.18 0.92
N LEU A 168 -0.80 5.25 0.20
CA LEU A 168 -0.75 5.89 -1.13
C LEU A 168 -1.71 5.25 -2.14
N GLY A 169 -1.86 3.92 -2.11
CA GLY A 169 -2.83 3.20 -2.96
C GLY A 169 -4.30 3.61 -2.73
N ASN A 170 -4.59 4.31 -1.63
CA ASN A 170 -5.93 4.80 -1.30
C ASN A 170 -6.10 6.31 -1.59
N VAL A 171 -5.10 6.95 -2.18
CA VAL A 171 -5.15 8.38 -2.53
C VAL A 171 -5.04 8.51 -4.05
N LEU A 172 -6.08 9.03 -4.67
CA LEU A 172 -6.12 9.30 -6.11
C LEU A 172 -5.16 10.43 -6.48
N VAL A 173 -4.63 10.37 -7.70
CA VAL A 173 -3.95 11.53 -8.31
C VAL A 173 -4.99 12.59 -8.67
N ASP A 174 -6.14 12.17 -9.17
CA ASP A 174 -7.28 13.03 -9.55
C ASP A 174 -8.57 12.44 -8.97
N ASP A 175 -9.12 13.10 -7.95
CA ASP A 175 -10.35 12.67 -7.25
C ASP A 175 -11.56 12.63 -8.19
N SER A 176 -11.55 13.38 -9.30
CA SER A 176 -12.64 13.36 -10.30
C SER A 176 -12.61 12.09 -11.18
N LYS A 177 -11.51 11.33 -11.14
CA LYS A 177 -11.29 10.14 -11.96
C LYS A 177 -10.97 8.91 -11.11
N PRO A 178 -11.95 8.34 -10.40
CA PRO A 178 -11.75 7.25 -9.44
C PRO A 178 -11.18 5.96 -10.05
N LYS A 179 -11.31 5.78 -11.37
CA LYS A 179 -10.79 4.62 -12.12
C LYS A 179 -9.33 4.79 -12.56
N GLU A 180 -8.77 5.99 -12.43
CA GLU A 180 -7.39 6.28 -12.85
C GLU A 180 -6.40 6.05 -11.70
N ALA A 181 -5.12 6.26 -11.99
CA ALA A 181 -4.02 5.96 -11.09
C ALA A 181 -4.15 6.61 -9.70
N ASP A 182 -3.73 5.86 -8.69
CA ASP A 182 -3.39 6.42 -7.38
C ASP A 182 -1.92 6.84 -7.35
N TRP A 183 -1.55 7.55 -6.27
CA TRP A 183 -0.18 7.99 -6.07
C TRP A 183 0.83 6.84 -5.92
N GLU A 184 0.43 5.63 -5.53
CA GLU A 184 1.34 4.48 -5.50
C GLU A 184 1.69 4.03 -6.93
N LYS A 185 0.68 3.90 -7.80
CA LYS A 185 0.88 3.55 -9.22
C LYS A 185 1.66 4.64 -9.94
N ARG A 186 1.30 5.91 -9.73
CA ARG A 186 1.96 7.05 -10.39
C ARG A 186 3.42 7.16 -9.97
N ARG A 187 3.71 7.05 -8.67
CA ARG A 187 5.07 7.00 -8.14
C ARG A 187 5.88 5.88 -8.76
N TYR A 188 5.33 4.66 -8.81
CA TYR A 188 6.03 3.52 -9.41
C TYR A 188 6.41 3.81 -10.87
N THR A 189 5.46 4.23 -11.69
CA THR A 189 5.70 4.53 -13.11
C THR A 189 6.79 5.59 -13.29
N LEU A 190 6.76 6.67 -12.50
CA LEU A 190 7.76 7.73 -12.62
C LEU A 190 9.13 7.29 -12.12
N LEU A 191 9.22 6.55 -11.02
CA LEU A 191 10.51 6.00 -10.58
C LEU A 191 11.06 4.97 -11.57
N ASP A 192 10.19 4.19 -12.21
CA ASP A 192 10.58 3.23 -13.23
C ASP A 192 11.18 3.91 -14.47
N GLU A 193 10.71 5.10 -14.82
CA GLU A 193 11.26 5.92 -15.88
C GLU A 193 12.54 6.67 -15.45
N LEU A 194 12.59 7.16 -14.20
CA LEU A 194 13.70 7.98 -13.70
C LEU A 194 14.94 7.17 -13.35
N VAL A 195 14.76 5.96 -12.83
CA VAL A 195 15.85 5.10 -12.37
C VAL A 195 16.27 4.21 -13.52
N GLY A 196 17.47 4.41 -14.06
CA GLY A 196 18.02 3.52 -15.09
C GLY A 196 18.04 2.05 -14.64
N GLU A 197 17.93 1.12 -15.59
CA GLU A 197 17.94 -0.32 -15.31
C GLU A 197 19.22 -0.73 -14.55
N GLY A 198 19.06 -1.55 -13.51
CA GLY A 198 20.14 -1.98 -12.61
C GLY A 198 20.46 -0.98 -11.50
N LYS A 199 20.16 0.33 -11.67
CA LYS A 199 20.45 1.34 -10.64
C LYS A 199 19.63 1.21 -9.37
N GLU A 200 18.55 0.46 -9.41
CA GLU A 200 17.71 0.16 -8.26
C GLU A 200 18.35 -0.82 -7.26
N GLU A 201 19.43 -1.52 -7.64
CA GLU A 201 20.11 -2.51 -6.78
C GLU A 201 20.87 -1.85 -5.61
N GLY A 202 21.16 -0.55 -5.71
CA GLY A 202 21.70 0.23 -4.60
C GLY A 202 22.68 1.31 -5.03
N GLN A 203 23.16 2.06 -4.05
CA GLN A 203 24.09 3.19 -4.22
C GLN A 203 25.35 2.88 -5.06
N ASP A 204 25.81 1.64 -5.08
CA ASP A 204 27.06 1.28 -5.78
C ASP A 204 26.91 1.33 -7.31
N GLN A 205 25.67 1.34 -7.81
CA GLN A 205 25.34 1.50 -9.22
C GLN A 205 25.24 2.97 -9.67
N TRP A 206 25.48 3.91 -8.74
CA TRP A 206 25.41 5.34 -8.97
C TRP A 206 26.78 5.97 -8.85
N LYS A 207 27.08 6.92 -9.74
CA LYS A 207 28.27 7.76 -9.58
C LYS A 207 28.06 8.71 -8.41
N LEU A 208 29.12 9.05 -7.70
CA LEU A 208 29.06 9.99 -6.57
C LEU A 208 28.44 11.33 -6.99
N SER A 209 28.82 11.85 -8.17
CA SER A 209 28.29 13.09 -8.75
C SER A 209 26.82 13.01 -9.18
N GLU A 210 26.24 11.82 -9.28
CA GLU A 210 24.79 11.67 -9.54
C GLU A 210 23.98 11.74 -8.23
N LEU A 211 24.65 11.54 -7.09
CA LEU A 211 24.02 11.50 -5.77
C LEU A 211 24.27 12.76 -4.95
N TRP A 212 25.41 13.43 -5.15
CA TRP A 212 25.91 14.51 -4.29
C TRP A 212 26.51 15.63 -5.14
N GLU A 213 26.19 16.88 -4.79
CA GLU A 213 26.97 18.05 -5.24
C GLU A 213 28.19 18.25 -4.34
N ASP A 214 27.97 18.12 -3.02
CA ASP A 214 29.00 18.18 -2.00
C ASP A 214 28.66 17.30 -0.77
N ASP A 215 29.44 17.36 0.30
CA ASP A 215 29.27 16.55 1.51
C ASP A 215 27.94 16.82 2.26
N ARG A 216 27.21 17.89 1.93
CA ARG A 216 25.98 18.33 2.61
C ARG A 216 24.79 18.48 1.68
N GLU A 217 25.00 18.49 0.37
CA GLU A 217 23.96 18.73 -0.63
C GLU A 217 23.82 17.56 -1.60
N VAL A 218 22.57 17.14 -1.79
CA VAL A 218 22.22 16.10 -2.76
C VAL A 218 22.23 16.69 -4.17
N ALA A 219 22.73 15.92 -5.13
CA ALA A 219 22.67 16.28 -6.54
C ALA A 219 21.21 16.45 -7.00
N ALA A 220 20.99 17.30 -8.01
CA ALA A 220 19.66 17.56 -8.56
C ALA A 220 18.93 16.27 -8.98
N GLY A 221 19.65 15.30 -9.56
CA GLY A 221 19.10 13.99 -9.91
C GLY A 221 18.62 13.20 -8.70
N HIS A 222 19.38 13.19 -7.62
CA HIS A 222 19.01 12.53 -6.37
C HIS A 222 17.86 13.24 -5.65
N LEU A 223 17.80 14.57 -5.70
CA LEU A 223 16.69 15.34 -5.15
C LEU A 223 15.36 14.97 -5.82
N ARG A 224 15.35 14.70 -7.13
CA ARG A 224 14.16 14.21 -7.85
C ARG A 224 13.68 12.85 -7.33
N LEU A 225 14.60 11.95 -6.99
CA LEU A 225 14.27 10.64 -6.41
C LEU A 225 13.68 10.80 -4.99
N ILE A 226 14.31 11.66 -4.18
CA ILE A 226 13.85 11.96 -2.82
C ILE A 226 12.47 12.60 -2.84
N ALA A 227 12.17 13.45 -3.84
CA ALA A 227 10.84 14.01 -4.04
C ALA A 227 9.78 12.90 -4.20
N TRP A 228 10.11 11.79 -4.85
CA TRP A 228 9.29 10.58 -4.95
C TRP A 228 9.42 9.62 -3.75
N ALA A 229 9.93 10.09 -2.62
CA ALA A 229 10.14 9.33 -1.39
C ALA A 229 10.98 8.05 -1.60
N TRP A 230 11.98 8.12 -2.47
CA TRP A 230 12.92 7.02 -2.71
C TRP A 230 14.36 7.53 -2.78
N SER A 231 15.31 6.68 -2.37
CA SER A 231 16.74 6.93 -2.54
C SER A 231 17.46 5.60 -2.71
N PRO A 232 18.47 5.52 -3.60
CA PRO A 232 19.36 4.36 -3.67
C PRO A 232 20.33 4.29 -2.47
N VAL A 233 20.37 5.36 -1.67
CA VAL A 233 21.22 5.48 -0.48
C VAL A 233 20.35 5.21 0.77
N PRO A 234 20.88 4.48 1.78
CA PRO A 234 20.20 4.33 3.06
C PRO A 234 19.87 5.68 3.70
N GLU A 235 18.65 5.82 4.21
CA GLU A 235 18.12 7.06 4.80
C GLU A 235 19.05 7.70 5.86
N LYS A 236 19.77 6.87 6.63
CA LYS A 236 20.75 7.32 7.64
C LYS A 236 21.97 8.06 7.08
N LYS A 237 22.25 7.93 5.78
CA LYS A 237 23.35 8.62 5.10
C LYS A 237 22.90 9.88 4.36
N LEU A 238 21.59 10.16 4.34
CA LEU A 238 21.07 11.41 3.79
C LEU A 238 21.35 12.54 4.80
N PRO A 239 21.87 13.70 4.36
CA PRO A 239 22.10 14.87 5.20
C PRO A 239 20.81 15.41 5.83
#